data_AF-A0A8H5L6Z4-F1
#
_entry.id   AF-A0A8H5L6Z4-F1
#
_cell.length_a   1.000
_cell.length_b   1.000
_cell.length_c   1.000
_cell.angle_alpha   90.00
_cell.angle_beta   90.00
_cell.angle_gamma   90.00
#
_symmetry.space_group_name_H-M   'P 1'
#
loop_
_entity.id
_entity.type
_entity.pdbx_description
1 polymer ?
#
loop_
_entity_poly.entity_id
_entity_poly.type
_entity_poly.pdbx_seq_one_letter_code
_entity_poly.pdbx_strand_id
1 'polypeptide(L)'
;MKSSIVLYASENEGKDWEFVSRTVSGPGPETVAKAYLLLLHTSRSRCNQKLSHKTTKDLRNWSAEVDDVAFPNTDKRPGMAVVAYSPVSKKYAMTFYYCGGPLKGGCPVYYKVSSDLLDFVSATEQPIIPYNVGINPNGNPRVIWTPEPGMDGKGIFIANGGSWEEWAAYPRDVRFIQTPDDSPSKGQPKLLITIGGNMGCAGNCYNFIADGLVDVPNYTRN
;
A
#
# COMPACT_ATOMS: atom_id res chain seq x y z
N MET A 1 21.54 -5.50 -15.40
CA MET A 1 20.86 -4.20 -15.36
C MET A 1 20.72 -3.81 -13.88
N LYS A 2 21.02 -2.58 -13.47
CA LYS A 2 20.83 -2.12 -12.08
C LYS A 2 19.50 -1.37 -11.98
N SER A 3 18.71 -1.68 -10.95
CA SER A 3 17.53 -0.90 -10.59
C SER A 3 17.88 0.11 -9.51
N SER A 4 17.08 1.17 -9.42
CA SER A 4 17.23 2.14 -8.35
C SER A 4 15.93 2.83 -8.06
N ILE A 5 15.80 3.25 -6.81
CA ILE A 5 14.70 4.08 -6.36
C ILE A 5 15.23 5.51 -6.28
N VAL A 6 14.55 6.43 -6.97
CA VAL A 6 14.92 7.84 -7.07
C VAL A 6 13.79 8.72 -6.55
N LEU A 7 14.16 9.85 -5.95
CA LEU A 7 13.23 10.87 -5.46
C LEU A 7 13.28 12.09 -6.37
N TYR A 8 12.11 12.54 -6.80
CA TYR A 8 11.88 13.82 -7.45
C TYR A 8 10.96 14.67 -6.58
N ALA A 9 11.11 15.99 -6.65
CA ALA A 9 10.26 16.95 -5.96
C ALA A 9 9.72 18.01 -6.93
N SER A 10 8.58 18.58 -6.59
CA SER A 10 7.96 19.69 -7.29
C SER A 10 7.58 20.76 -6.28
N GLU A 11 7.96 22.00 -6.55
CA GLU A 11 7.62 23.17 -5.72
C GLU A 11 6.44 23.98 -6.29
N ASN A 12 5.89 23.54 -7.42
CA ASN A 12 4.86 24.25 -8.17
C ASN A 12 3.66 23.35 -8.51
N GLU A 13 3.24 22.55 -7.52
CA GLU A 13 2.04 21.71 -7.57
C GLU A 13 2.08 20.66 -8.71
N GLY A 14 3.25 20.13 -9.00
CA GLY A 14 3.45 19.04 -9.96
C GLY A 14 3.62 19.48 -11.41
N LYS A 15 3.75 20.79 -11.68
CA LYS A 15 3.99 21.31 -13.03
C LYS A 15 5.39 20.98 -13.54
N ASP A 16 6.41 21.20 -12.69
CA ASP A 16 7.80 20.86 -12.97
C ASP A 16 8.39 19.98 -11.86
N TRP A 17 9.43 19.22 -12.21
CA TRP A 17 10.04 18.23 -11.32
C TRP A 17 11.56 18.30 -11.36
N GLU A 18 12.19 18.29 -10.19
CA GLU A 18 13.64 18.24 -10.04
C GLU A 18 14.08 16.94 -9.37
N PHE A 19 15.19 16.37 -9.86
CA PHE A 19 15.82 15.23 -9.22
C PHE A 19 16.43 15.64 -7.88
N VAL A 20 16.08 14.93 -6.81
CA VAL A 20 16.58 15.22 -5.45
C VAL A 20 17.71 14.27 -5.07
N SER A 21 17.44 12.96 -5.09
CA SER A 21 18.40 11.96 -4.65
C SER A 21 18.09 10.55 -5.16
N ARG A 22 19.10 9.68 -5.07
CA ARG A 22 18.95 8.22 -5.23
C ARG A 22 18.96 7.60 -3.84
N THR A 23 17.96 6.78 -3.56
CA THR A 23 17.69 6.28 -2.21
C THR A 23 18.26 4.87 -2.00
N VAL A 24 17.99 3.99 -2.98
CA VAL A 24 18.47 2.61 -3.03
C VAL A 24 18.91 2.30 -4.45
N SER A 25 19.95 1.48 -4.58
CA SER A 25 20.37 0.89 -5.85
C SER A 25 20.71 -0.58 -5.64
N GLY A 26 20.22 -1.44 -6.50
CA GLY A 26 20.52 -2.85 -6.45
C GLY A 26 20.26 -3.56 -7.78
N PRO A 27 20.42 -4.89 -7.82
CA PRO A 27 20.27 -5.68 -9.03
C PRO A 27 18.83 -5.82 -9.55
N GLY A 28 17.82 -5.18 -8.92
CA GLY A 28 16.43 -5.17 -9.37
C GLY A 28 15.64 -6.48 -9.20
N PRO A 29 14.30 -6.46 -9.37
CA PRO A 29 13.39 -5.31 -9.44
C PRO A 29 12.92 -4.91 -8.02
N GLU A 30 13.50 -3.85 -7.46
CA GLU A 30 13.03 -3.29 -6.19
C GLU A 30 11.67 -2.59 -6.39
N THR A 31 10.66 -2.88 -5.58
CA THR A 31 9.35 -2.21 -5.62
C THR A 31 9.14 -1.38 -4.35
N VAL A 32 8.53 -0.20 -4.50
CA VAL A 32 8.26 0.76 -3.42
C VAL A 32 6.78 0.83 -3.11
N ALA A 33 6.46 1.10 -1.84
CA ALA A 33 5.14 1.58 -1.46
C ALA A 33 5.24 2.83 -0.54
N LYS A 34 4.26 3.73 -0.68
CA LYS A 34 4.30 5.12 -0.19
C LYS A 34 3.93 5.21 1.29
N ALA A 35 4.75 5.91 2.08
CA ALA A 35 4.37 6.60 3.32
C ALA A 35 5.27 7.84 3.49
N TYR A 36 4.80 8.86 4.23
CA TYR A 36 5.54 10.11 4.44
C TYR A 36 6.92 9.82 5.07
N LEU A 37 7.97 9.99 4.25
CA LEU A 37 9.40 9.79 4.52
C LEU A 37 9.82 8.46 5.17
N LEU A 38 9.17 7.37 4.76
CA LEU A 38 9.61 6.00 4.97
C LEU A 38 9.69 5.32 3.60
N LEU A 39 10.88 4.91 3.16
CA LEU A 39 11.01 4.18 1.90
C LEU A 39 10.95 2.67 2.12
N LEU A 40 9.75 2.10 2.12
CA LEU A 40 9.55 0.66 2.12
C LEU A 40 9.94 0.08 0.76
N HIS A 41 10.94 -0.80 0.73
CA HIS A 41 11.43 -1.41 -0.48
C HIS A 41 11.80 -2.88 -0.31
N THR A 42 11.93 -3.56 -1.45
CA THR A 42 12.20 -4.98 -1.52
C THR A 42 13.63 -5.30 -1.96
N SER A 43 14.43 -5.92 -1.09
CA SER A 43 15.83 -6.28 -1.38
C SER A 43 16.09 -7.80 -1.32
N ARG A 44 17.21 -8.25 -1.92
CA ARG A 44 17.57 -9.67 -2.18
C ARG A 44 18.80 -10.20 -1.41
N SER A 45 19.24 -9.55 -0.34
CA SER A 45 20.40 -10.05 0.42
C SER A 45 19.94 -11.10 1.45
N ARG A 46 20.40 -12.35 1.28
CA ARG A 46 20.09 -13.55 2.10
C ARG A 46 18.64 -14.09 2.05
N CYS A 47 17.69 -13.32 1.54
CA CYS A 47 16.29 -13.71 1.29
C CYS A 47 15.97 -13.52 -0.21
N ASN A 48 15.00 -14.23 -0.80
CA ASN A 48 14.58 -13.91 -2.19
C ASN A 48 13.85 -12.56 -2.27
N GLN A 49 13.24 -12.11 -1.17
CA GLN A 49 12.64 -10.79 -1.02
C GLN A 49 12.44 -10.49 0.48
N LYS A 50 12.62 -9.24 0.90
CA LYS A 50 12.21 -8.73 2.22
C LYS A 50 11.54 -7.37 2.08
N LEU A 51 10.91 -6.88 3.13
CA LEU A 51 10.44 -5.51 3.25
C LEU A 51 11.33 -4.79 4.25
N SER A 52 11.78 -3.59 3.87
CA SER A 52 12.70 -2.81 4.70
C SER A 52 12.56 -1.33 4.39
N HIS A 53 12.90 -0.49 5.36
CA HIS A 53 12.79 0.94 5.24
C HIS A 53 14.12 1.69 5.39
N LYS A 54 14.12 2.92 4.89
CA LYS A 54 15.11 3.97 5.16
C LYS A 54 14.40 5.26 5.53
N THR A 55 15.03 6.05 6.39
CA THR A 55 14.56 7.36 6.81
C THR A 55 15.53 8.44 6.34
N THR A 56 15.06 9.68 6.27
CA THR A 56 15.88 10.86 5.98
C THR A 56 15.34 12.06 6.74
N LYS A 57 16.15 13.09 6.90
CA LYS A 57 15.74 14.39 7.47
C LYS A 57 15.83 15.53 6.46
N ASP A 58 16.43 15.29 5.30
CA ASP A 58 16.79 16.31 4.31
C ASP A 58 16.54 15.87 2.85
N LEU A 59 15.90 14.71 2.65
CA LEU A 59 15.60 14.10 1.35
C LEU A 59 16.82 13.65 0.54
N ARG A 60 18.04 13.83 1.06
CA ARG A 60 19.30 13.59 0.35
C ARG A 60 20.13 12.51 1.02
N ASN A 61 20.23 12.56 2.34
CA ASN A 61 20.96 11.62 3.17
C ASN A 61 20.00 10.61 3.77
N TRP A 62 20.19 9.34 3.43
CA TRP A 62 19.32 8.24 3.84
C TRP A 62 20.01 7.38 4.90
N SER A 63 19.25 6.95 5.90
CA SER A 63 19.72 6.04 6.95
C SER A 63 20.20 4.70 6.39
N ALA A 64 20.80 3.88 7.27
CA ALA A 64 20.91 2.45 7.03
C ALA A 64 19.52 1.83 6.81
N GLU A 65 19.49 0.73 6.08
CA GLU A 65 18.29 -0.08 5.87
C GLU A 65 17.90 -0.78 7.17
N VAL A 66 16.61 -0.78 7.50
CA VAL A 66 16.02 -1.48 8.64
C VAL A 66 14.95 -2.43 8.13
N ASP A 67 14.98 -3.69 8.55
CA ASP A 67 14.03 -4.70 8.09
C ASP A 67 12.69 -4.59 8.82
N ASP A 68 11.60 -4.69 8.06
CA ASP A 68 10.22 -4.66 8.58
C ASP A 68 9.57 -6.06 8.52
N VAL A 69 9.81 -6.76 7.40
CA VAL A 69 9.39 -8.15 7.18
C VAL A 69 10.47 -8.87 6.41
N ALA A 70 11.25 -9.70 7.12
CA ALA A 70 12.29 -10.53 6.53
C ALA A 70 12.14 -11.95 7.03
N PHE A 71 12.21 -12.92 6.11
CA PHE A 71 12.14 -14.33 6.46
C PHE A 71 13.41 -15.04 6.01
N PRO A 72 14.00 -15.93 6.83
CA PRO A 72 15.23 -16.64 6.47
C PRO A 72 15.04 -17.64 5.32
N ASN A 73 13.81 -18.08 5.06
CA ASN A 73 13.51 -18.99 3.96
C ASN A 73 13.43 -18.21 2.64
N THR A 74 14.22 -18.64 1.65
CA THR A 74 14.27 -18.03 0.32
C THR A 74 12.94 -18.10 -0.41
N ASP A 75 12.08 -19.10 -0.23
CA ASP A 75 10.83 -19.21 -1.02
C ASP A 75 9.76 -18.17 -0.62
N LYS A 76 9.99 -17.45 0.48
CA LYS A 76 9.09 -16.44 0.99
C LYS A 76 9.35 -15.11 0.32
N ARG A 77 8.26 -14.49 -0.14
CA ARG A 77 8.30 -13.23 -0.86
C ARG A 77 7.28 -12.25 -0.31
N PRO A 78 7.59 -11.54 0.78
CA PRO A 78 6.80 -10.40 1.22
C PRO A 78 7.03 -9.20 0.29
N GLY A 79 5.98 -8.42 0.02
CA GLY A 79 6.12 -7.27 -0.87
C GLY A 79 4.96 -6.28 -0.86
N MET A 80 5.22 -5.13 -1.48
CA MET A 80 4.25 -4.04 -1.71
C MET A 80 3.59 -3.52 -0.42
N ALA A 81 4.43 -3.14 0.54
CA ALA A 81 4.02 -2.74 1.87
C ALA A 81 3.44 -1.32 1.95
N VAL A 82 2.17 -1.15 2.28
CA VAL A 82 1.53 0.17 2.39
C VAL A 82 1.15 0.43 3.84
N VAL A 83 1.39 1.65 4.33
CA VAL A 83 1.11 2.02 5.73
C VAL A 83 -0.01 3.06 5.79
N ALA A 84 -0.96 2.84 6.69
CA ALA A 84 -1.96 3.83 7.09
C ALA A 84 -1.88 4.09 8.60
N TYR A 85 -2.04 5.36 9.00
CA TYR A 85 -2.09 5.76 10.40
C TYR A 85 -3.53 5.99 10.86
N SER A 86 -3.87 5.51 12.04
CA SER A 86 -5.13 5.82 12.70
C SER A 86 -4.92 6.84 13.82
N PRO A 87 -5.46 8.07 13.72
CA PRO A 87 -5.41 9.05 14.79
C PRO A 87 -6.24 8.63 16.02
N VAL A 88 -7.23 7.74 15.84
CA VAL A 88 -8.06 7.21 16.92
C VAL A 88 -7.27 6.25 17.81
N SER A 89 -6.63 5.25 17.22
CA SER A 89 -5.86 4.26 18.00
C SER A 89 -4.41 4.68 18.25
N LYS A 90 -3.92 5.72 17.56
CA LYS A 90 -2.52 6.16 17.53
C LYS A 90 -1.57 5.04 17.11
N LYS A 91 -2.02 4.22 16.15
CA LYS A 91 -1.26 3.09 15.62
C LYS A 91 -1.20 3.15 14.10
N TYR A 92 -0.18 2.50 13.56
CA TYR A 92 0.07 2.30 12.15
C TYR A 92 -0.31 0.87 11.77
N ALA A 93 -1.05 0.73 10.67
CA ALA A 93 -1.33 -0.55 10.04
C ALA A 93 -0.54 -0.63 8.72
N MET A 94 0.34 -1.61 8.59
CA MET A 94 1.08 -1.89 7.36
C MET A 94 0.49 -3.12 6.68
N THR A 95 -0.10 -2.99 5.50
CA THR A 95 -0.51 -4.13 4.66
C THR A 95 0.61 -4.53 3.71
N PHE A 96 0.71 -5.82 3.39
CA PHE A 96 1.67 -6.36 2.42
C PHE A 96 1.16 -7.70 1.88
N TYR A 97 1.61 -8.12 0.70
CA TYR A 97 1.36 -9.50 0.25
C TYR A 97 2.44 -10.42 0.81
N TYR A 98 2.09 -11.69 1.04
CA TYR A 98 3.03 -12.72 1.51
C TYR A 98 2.95 -13.98 0.66
N CYS A 99 3.72 -14.04 -0.43
CA CYS A 99 3.84 -15.27 -1.22
C CYS A 99 4.70 -16.31 -0.49
N GLY A 100 4.32 -17.59 -0.58
CA GLY A 100 5.01 -18.67 0.11
C GLY A 100 4.77 -18.69 1.64
N GLY A 101 3.80 -17.88 2.12
CA GLY A 101 3.38 -17.85 3.51
C GLY A 101 2.51 -19.05 3.92
N PRO A 102 2.01 -19.07 5.18
CA PRO A 102 1.17 -20.13 5.70
C PRO A 102 -0.15 -20.28 4.92
N LEU A 103 -0.81 -19.16 4.61
CA LEU A 103 -2.01 -19.15 3.77
C LEU A 103 -1.67 -19.52 2.31
N LYS A 104 -2.40 -20.49 1.77
CA LYS A 104 -2.24 -20.99 0.39
C LYS A 104 -3.07 -20.16 -0.59
N GLY A 105 -2.81 -20.36 -1.90
CA GLY A 105 -3.56 -19.69 -2.97
C GLY A 105 -2.91 -18.42 -3.53
N GLY A 106 -1.58 -18.40 -3.70
CA GLY A 106 -0.86 -17.28 -4.32
C GLY A 106 -0.08 -16.43 -3.32
N CYS A 107 -0.37 -15.12 -3.26
CA CYS A 107 0.26 -14.14 -2.39
C CYS A 107 -0.79 -13.44 -1.50
N PRO A 108 -1.35 -14.11 -0.47
CA PRO A 108 -2.40 -13.52 0.36
C PRO A 108 -1.95 -12.24 1.05
N VAL A 109 -2.91 -11.34 1.31
CA VAL A 109 -2.65 -10.07 1.99
C VAL A 109 -2.62 -10.28 3.51
N TYR A 110 -1.56 -9.74 4.12
CA TYR A 110 -1.36 -9.67 5.55
C TYR A 110 -1.27 -8.22 5.98
N TYR A 111 -1.39 -8.00 7.28
CA TYR A 111 -1.10 -6.73 7.91
C TYR A 111 -0.27 -6.91 9.19
N LYS A 112 0.47 -5.87 9.55
CA LYS A 112 1.07 -5.69 10.87
C LYS A 112 0.53 -4.41 11.49
N VAL A 113 0.41 -4.38 12.82
CA VAL A 113 0.01 -3.17 13.55
C VAL A 113 1.13 -2.82 14.52
N SER A 114 1.60 -1.58 14.45
CA SER A 114 2.61 -1.04 15.37
C SER A 114 2.20 0.32 15.93
N SER A 115 2.67 0.66 17.12
CA SER A 115 2.60 2.02 17.65
C SER A 115 3.73 2.92 17.15
N ASP A 116 4.75 2.34 16.54
CA ASP A 116 5.90 3.05 15.96
C ASP A 116 5.98 2.78 14.45
N LEU A 117 6.02 3.86 13.65
CA LEU A 117 6.16 3.78 12.20
C LEU A 117 7.46 3.11 11.76
N LEU A 118 8.47 3.07 12.64
CA LEU A 118 9.81 2.56 12.37
C LEU A 118 10.05 1.16 12.97
N ASP A 119 9.07 0.56 13.66
CA ASP A 119 9.22 -0.77 14.26
C ASP A 119 8.05 -1.69 13.89
N PHE A 120 8.08 -2.19 12.66
CA PHE A 120 7.19 -3.28 12.23
C PHE A 120 7.81 -4.66 12.43
N VAL A 121 9.12 -4.76 12.66
CA VAL A 121 9.77 -6.06 12.87
C VAL A 121 9.28 -6.73 14.16
N SER A 122 8.96 -5.96 15.19
CA SER A 122 8.41 -6.47 16.45
C SER A 122 6.93 -6.86 16.37
N ALA A 123 6.20 -6.37 15.35
CA ALA A 123 4.78 -6.64 15.19
C ALA A 123 4.52 -8.00 14.52
N THR A 124 3.49 -8.70 14.98
CA THR A 124 3.07 -9.99 14.42
C THR A 124 2.31 -9.80 13.11
N GLU A 125 2.63 -10.59 12.09
CA GLU A 125 1.88 -10.67 10.84
C GLU A 125 0.51 -11.31 11.05
N GLN A 126 -0.55 -10.65 10.59
CA GLN A 126 -1.92 -11.14 10.66
C GLN A 126 -2.53 -11.25 9.26
N PRO A 127 -3.15 -12.37 8.87
CA PRO A 127 -3.83 -12.46 7.58
C PRO A 127 -5.10 -11.59 7.55
N ILE A 128 -5.41 -11.00 6.40
CA ILE A 128 -6.75 -10.45 6.16
C ILE A 128 -7.66 -11.60 5.71
N ILE A 129 -8.59 -11.99 6.58
CA ILE A 129 -9.58 -13.04 6.30
C ILE A 129 -10.95 -12.38 6.22
N PRO A 130 -11.59 -12.34 5.04
CA PRO A 130 -12.93 -11.80 4.90
C PRO A 130 -13.94 -12.65 5.67
N TYR A 131 -14.89 -11.98 6.33
CA TYR A 131 -15.89 -12.65 7.17
C TYR A 131 -16.82 -13.58 6.37
N ASN A 132 -17.17 -13.25 5.12
CA ASN A 132 -18.26 -13.92 4.37
C ASN A 132 -17.94 -14.32 2.92
N VAL A 133 -16.68 -14.22 2.45
CA VAL A 133 -16.42 -14.27 0.99
C VAL A 133 -15.59 -15.46 0.53
N GLY A 134 -15.14 -16.35 1.43
CA GLY A 134 -14.42 -17.59 1.09
C GLY A 134 -13.06 -17.42 0.36
N ILE A 135 -12.79 -16.25 -0.20
CA ILE A 135 -11.62 -15.91 -1.01
C ILE A 135 -10.85 -14.82 -0.28
N ASN A 136 -9.61 -15.11 0.08
CA ASN A 136 -8.74 -14.13 0.73
C ASN A 136 -8.20 -13.13 -0.30
N PRO A 137 -8.08 -11.83 0.05
CA PRO A 137 -7.42 -10.85 -0.80
C PRO A 137 -5.99 -11.29 -1.11
N ASN A 138 -5.55 -11.06 -2.34
CA ASN A 138 -4.30 -11.57 -2.88
C ASN A 138 -3.54 -10.52 -3.70
N GLY A 139 -2.27 -10.34 -3.40
CA GLY A 139 -1.39 -9.45 -4.16
C GLY A 139 -1.70 -7.95 -4.01
N ASN A 140 -0.68 -7.15 -4.27
CA ASN A 140 -0.72 -5.70 -4.48
C ASN A 140 -1.65 -4.89 -3.55
N PRO A 141 -1.58 -5.06 -2.22
CA PRO A 141 -2.51 -4.40 -1.34
C PRO A 141 -2.28 -2.88 -1.28
N ARG A 142 -3.35 -2.18 -0.92
CA ARG A 142 -3.40 -0.81 -0.42
C ARG A 142 -4.15 -0.81 0.89
N VAL A 143 -3.87 0.18 1.71
CA VAL A 143 -4.62 0.45 2.93
C VAL A 143 -4.72 1.95 3.12
N ILE A 144 -5.88 2.39 3.56
CA ILE A 144 -6.12 3.75 4.05
C ILE A 144 -6.91 3.66 5.36
N TRP A 145 -6.82 4.73 6.14
CA TRP A 145 -7.67 4.94 7.30
C TRP A 145 -8.60 6.12 7.04
N THR A 146 -9.82 6.06 7.56
CA THR A 146 -10.76 7.17 7.54
C THR A 146 -11.59 7.26 8.80
N PRO A 147 -12.03 8.47 9.20
CA PRO A 147 -13.14 8.60 10.14
C PRO A 147 -14.39 7.91 9.58
N GLU A 148 -15.14 7.26 10.46
CA GLU A 148 -16.42 6.66 10.06
C GLU A 148 -17.47 7.77 9.95
N PRO A 149 -18.20 7.90 8.82
CA PRO A 149 -19.23 8.92 8.68
C PRO A 149 -20.30 8.83 9.78
N GLY A 150 -20.48 9.91 10.53
CA GLY A 150 -21.49 9.99 11.59
C GLY A 150 -21.12 9.27 12.89
N MET A 151 -19.88 8.81 13.07
CA MET A 151 -19.41 8.22 14.34
C MET A 151 -18.16 8.92 14.87
N ASP A 152 -18.37 9.88 15.77
CA ASP A 152 -17.29 10.62 16.40
C ASP A 152 -16.28 9.70 17.11
N GLY A 153 -14.99 9.98 16.89
CA GLY A 153 -13.90 9.22 17.48
C GLY A 153 -13.76 7.78 16.97
N LYS A 154 -14.45 7.40 15.89
CA LYS A 154 -14.29 6.09 15.25
C LYS A 154 -13.77 6.24 13.82
N GLY A 155 -13.21 5.14 13.33
CA GLY A 155 -12.75 5.06 11.97
C GLY A 155 -12.56 3.62 11.52
N ILE A 156 -12.39 3.47 10.22
CA ILE A 156 -12.17 2.19 9.56
C ILE A 156 -10.89 2.21 8.75
N PHE A 157 -10.27 1.05 8.67
CA PHE A 157 -9.26 0.77 7.66
C PHE A 157 -9.95 0.15 6.46
N ILE A 158 -9.71 0.72 5.29
CA ILE A 158 -10.14 0.14 4.01
C ILE A 158 -8.89 -0.40 3.35
N ALA A 159 -8.85 -1.72 3.15
CA ALA A 159 -7.77 -2.41 2.47
C ALA A 159 -8.31 -3.18 1.28
N ASN A 160 -7.51 -3.30 0.24
CA ASN A 160 -7.81 -4.14 -0.91
C ASN A 160 -6.72 -5.21 -1.12
N GLY A 161 -7.06 -6.17 -1.95
CA GLY A 161 -6.14 -7.05 -2.66
C GLY A 161 -6.82 -7.47 -3.97
N GLY A 162 -6.08 -8.07 -4.89
CA GLY A 162 -6.71 -8.76 -6.01
C GLY A 162 -7.48 -9.99 -5.52
N SER A 163 -8.64 -10.28 -6.10
CA SER A 163 -9.27 -11.60 -6.03
C SER A 163 -9.23 -12.22 -7.43
N TRP A 164 -9.20 -13.55 -7.52
CA TRP A 164 -9.32 -14.25 -8.81
C TRP A 164 -10.75 -14.15 -9.38
N GLU A 165 -11.74 -13.86 -8.54
CA GLU A 165 -13.16 -13.77 -8.90
C GLU A 165 -13.65 -12.39 -9.38
N GLU A 166 -12.90 -11.29 -9.25
CA GLU A 166 -13.34 -9.98 -9.76
C GLU A 166 -12.45 -9.47 -10.88
N TRP A 167 -12.90 -9.71 -12.10
CA TRP A 167 -12.48 -8.98 -13.29
C TRP A 167 -12.81 -7.49 -13.14
N ALA A 168 -11.95 -6.71 -12.50
CA ALA A 168 -11.78 -5.28 -12.77
C ALA A 168 -10.61 -4.72 -11.96
N ALA A 169 -9.41 -4.93 -12.50
CA ALA A 169 -8.21 -4.12 -12.32
C ALA A 169 -7.75 -3.82 -10.90
N TYR A 170 -6.53 -4.27 -10.60
CA TYR A 170 -5.69 -3.83 -9.47
C TYR A 170 -5.94 -2.35 -9.11
N PRO A 171 -6.65 -2.03 -8.02
CA PRO A 171 -6.69 -0.67 -7.53
C PRO A 171 -5.27 -0.27 -7.19
N ARG A 172 -4.70 0.58 -8.03
CA ARG A 172 -3.34 1.12 -7.88
C ARG A 172 -3.33 2.15 -6.76
N ASP A 173 -4.49 2.75 -6.47
CA ASP A 173 -4.71 3.74 -5.45
C ASP A 173 -6.14 3.65 -4.92
N VAL A 174 -6.31 3.85 -3.62
CA VAL A 174 -7.61 4.06 -2.97
C VAL A 174 -7.39 5.24 -2.03
N ARG A 175 -8.21 6.29 -2.14
CA ARG A 175 -8.04 7.52 -1.34
C ARG A 175 -9.38 8.17 -1.01
N PHE A 176 -9.40 8.93 0.07
CA PHE A 176 -10.48 9.87 0.33
C PHE A 176 -10.24 11.17 -0.42
N ILE A 177 -11.28 11.68 -1.05
CA ILE A 177 -11.28 13.00 -1.64
C ILE A 177 -12.46 13.80 -1.11
N GLN A 178 -12.19 15.04 -0.76
CA GLN A 178 -13.21 16.04 -0.49
C GLN A 178 -13.76 16.51 -1.83
N THR A 179 -15.07 16.40 -2.04
CA THR A 179 -15.68 16.91 -3.27
C THR A 179 -15.97 18.40 -3.16
N PRO A 180 -16.01 19.14 -4.28
CA PRO A 180 -16.48 20.53 -4.29
C PRO A 180 -17.95 20.67 -3.87
N ASP A 181 -18.31 21.81 -3.29
CA ASP A 181 -19.68 22.12 -2.84
C ASP A 181 -20.68 22.18 -4.01
N ASP A 182 -20.22 22.55 -5.20
CA ASP A 182 -20.99 22.61 -6.44
C ASP A 182 -21.02 21.27 -7.21
N SER A 183 -20.34 20.24 -6.71
CA SER A 183 -20.38 18.91 -7.31
C SER A 183 -21.74 18.23 -7.05
N PRO A 184 -22.10 17.18 -7.80
CA PRO A 184 -23.28 16.36 -7.49
C PRO A 184 -23.27 15.77 -6.07
N SER A 185 -22.08 15.68 -5.46
CA SER A 185 -21.89 15.20 -4.10
C SER A 185 -21.99 16.30 -3.04
N LYS A 186 -22.15 17.58 -3.43
CA LYS A 186 -22.40 18.72 -2.54
C LYS A 186 -21.44 18.81 -1.35
N GLY A 187 -20.14 18.73 -1.61
CA GLY A 187 -19.15 18.79 -0.53
C GLY A 187 -19.09 17.53 0.34
N GLN A 188 -19.71 16.42 -0.04
CA GLN A 188 -19.57 15.17 0.71
C GLN A 188 -18.27 14.44 0.33
N PRO A 189 -17.53 13.87 1.30
CA PRO A 189 -16.34 13.10 1.01
C PRO A 189 -16.70 11.83 0.23
N LYS A 190 -15.83 11.44 -0.71
CA LYS A 190 -15.97 10.21 -1.51
C LYS A 190 -14.71 9.37 -1.44
N LEU A 191 -14.88 8.08 -1.68
CA LEU A 191 -13.79 7.15 -1.90
C LEU A 191 -13.44 7.15 -3.39
N LEU A 192 -12.24 7.64 -3.71
CA LEU A 192 -11.64 7.51 -5.04
C LEU A 192 -10.93 6.17 -5.14
N ILE A 193 -11.27 5.41 -6.17
CA ILE A 193 -10.63 4.15 -6.54
C ILE A 193 -10.02 4.33 -7.92
N THR A 194 -8.70 4.18 -8.03
CA THR A 194 -7.96 4.34 -9.28
C THR A 194 -7.36 3.02 -9.72
N ILE A 195 -7.57 2.66 -10.97
CA ILE A 195 -7.01 1.46 -11.61
C ILE A 195 -6.08 1.85 -12.75
N GLY A 196 -5.01 1.06 -12.96
CA GLY A 196 -4.03 1.28 -14.03
C GLY A 196 -3.90 0.10 -14.98
N GLY A 197 -4.94 -0.73 -15.08
CA GLY A 197 -4.95 -1.96 -15.88
C GLY A 197 -4.16 -3.14 -15.30
N ASN A 198 -4.13 -4.22 -16.07
CA ASN A 198 -3.61 -5.53 -15.69
C ASN A 198 -2.13 -5.71 -16.07
N MET A 199 -1.40 -6.43 -15.22
CA MET A 199 -0.04 -6.88 -15.52
C MET A 199 -0.03 -7.93 -16.64
N GLY A 200 1.03 -7.97 -17.44
CA GLY A 200 1.24 -9.01 -18.45
C GLY A 200 0.28 -8.93 -19.64
N CYS A 201 -0.44 -7.81 -19.80
CA CYS A 201 -1.33 -7.62 -20.92
C CYS A 201 -0.54 -7.50 -22.23
N ALA A 202 -0.66 -8.52 -23.09
CA ALA A 202 -0.11 -8.57 -24.43
C ALA A 202 -1.15 -9.16 -25.40
N GLY A 203 -1.35 -8.54 -26.57
CA GLY A 203 -2.35 -8.97 -27.55
C GLY A 203 -3.72 -8.33 -27.33
N ASN A 204 -4.78 -9.13 -27.21
CA ASN A 204 -6.19 -8.68 -27.26
C ASN A 204 -6.76 -8.14 -25.94
N CYS A 205 -5.92 -7.76 -24.98
CA CYS A 205 -6.37 -7.11 -23.75
C CYS A 205 -6.09 -5.61 -23.83
N TYR A 206 -6.97 -4.81 -23.22
CA TYR A 206 -6.82 -3.37 -23.18
C TYR A 206 -6.59 -2.92 -21.75
N ASN A 207 -5.56 -2.10 -21.55
CA ASN A 207 -5.30 -1.44 -20.28
C ASN A 207 -5.74 0.02 -20.38
N PHE A 208 -6.55 0.45 -19.43
CA PHE A 208 -6.96 1.83 -19.26
C PHE A 208 -6.62 2.29 -17.85
N ILE A 209 -6.37 3.60 -17.72
CA ILE A 209 -6.49 4.26 -16.44
C ILE A 209 -7.95 4.62 -16.27
N ALA A 210 -8.54 4.22 -15.15
CA ALA A 210 -9.90 4.61 -14.83
C ALA A 210 -9.99 4.96 -13.34
N ASP A 211 -10.87 5.90 -13.06
CA ASP A 211 -11.15 6.42 -11.73
C ASP A 211 -12.64 6.24 -11.44
N GLY A 212 -12.95 5.72 -10.26
CA GLY A 212 -14.30 5.61 -9.74
C GLY A 212 -14.43 6.40 -8.46
N LEU A 213 -15.49 7.20 -8.34
CA LEU A 213 -15.89 7.83 -7.08
C LEU A 213 -17.09 7.06 -6.53
N VAL A 214 -16.94 6.54 -5.31
CA VAL A 214 -18.03 5.86 -4.61
C VAL A 214 -18.26 6.49 -3.24
N ASP A 215 -19.44 6.23 -2.68
CA ASP A 215 -19.72 6.59 -1.28
C ASP A 215 -18.76 5.90 -0.34
N VAL A 216 -18.41 6.61 0.74
CA VAL A 216 -17.66 6.02 1.84
C VAL A 216 -18.53 4.93 2.47
N PRO A 217 -18.06 3.68 2.58
CA PRO A 217 -18.82 2.64 3.24
C PRO A 217 -19.18 3.08 4.66
N ASN A 218 -20.46 3.00 4.99
CA ASN A 218 -20.98 3.20 6.34
C ASN A 218 -21.61 1.89 6.79
N TYR A 219 -21.10 1.32 7.87
CA TYR A 219 -21.63 0.07 8.41
C TYR A 219 -22.44 0.35 9.67
N THR A 220 -23.74 0.07 9.65
CA THR A 220 -24.53 -0.04 10.87
C THR A 220 -24.00 -1.22 11.68
N ARG A 221 -23.21 -0.93 12.70
CA ARG A 221 -22.80 -1.92 13.69
C ARG A 221 -23.97 -2.14 14.63
N ASN A 222 -24.55 -3.35 14.58
CA ASN A 222 -25.45 -3.85 15.62
C ASN A 222 -24.72 -3.93 16.97
#